data_AF-A0AB36H0W1-F1
#
_entry.id   AF-A0AB36H0W1-F1
#
_cell.length_a   1.000
_cell.length_b   1.000
_cell.length_c   1.000
_cell.angle_alpha   90.00
_cell.angle_beta   90.00
_cell.angle_gamma   90.00
#
_symmetry.space_group_name_H-M   'P 1'
#
loop_
_entity.id
_entity.type
_entity.pdbx_description
1 polymer ?
#
loop_
_entity_poly.entity_id
_entity_poly.type
_entity_poly.pdbx_seq_one_letter_code
_entity_poly.pdbx_strand_id
1 'polypeptide(L)'
;MSYELLTNRKTENRHKNYRQVNDIFFLVVHWWDDKKGLSFDSNVNFLCKNNNKVSAHYVSEGGRVAQIAENEDVALHAGNWNMNVASIGVENRPEADSDDFATLAELIVDIETKIGHTLYIIGHRDVVSRLCPGVYYPRIPELINRVNTIKSQRGNAPAPLTEEQRADMLSRLQNIKNNPG
;
A
#
# COMPACT_ATOMS: atom_id res chain seq x y z
N MET A 1 14.28 7.53 7.92
CA MET A 1 15.19 6.49 7.39
C MET A 1 15.16 6.58 5.88
N SER A 2 16.32 6.54 5.22
CA SER A 2 16.38 6.49 3.76
C SER A 2 16.32 5.04 3.29
N TYR A 3 15.55 4.76 2.23
CA TYR A 3 15.55 3.48 1.54
C TYR A 3 15.98 3.67 0.08
N GLU A 4 16.49 2.61 -0.54
CA GLU A 4 16.73 2.58 -1.99
C GLU A 4 15.40 2.43 -2.73
N LEU A 5 15.09 3.36 -3.64
CA LEU A 5 13.92 3.24 -4.52
C LEU A 5 14.30 2.66 -5.88
N LEU A 6 13.80 1.46 -6.17
CA LEU A 6 13.97 0.75 -7.43
C LEU A 6 12.76 1.02 -8.35
N THR A 7 12.99 1.59 -9.52
CA THR A 7 11.93 1.92 -10.50
C THR A 7 12.10 1.23 -11.86
N ASN A 8 13.15 0.42 -12.02
CA ASN A 8 13.52 -0.23 -13.28
C ASN A 8 12.77 -1.55 -13.56
N ARG A 9 11.85 -1.95 -12.69
CA ARG A 9 10.99 -3.14 -12.86
C ARG A 9 9.54 -2.70 -12.81
N LYS A 10 8.75 -3.03 -13.83
CA LYS A 10 7.33 -2.67 -13.93
C LYS A 10 6.48 -3.91 -14.20
N THR A 11 5.30 -3.96 -13.59
CA THR A 11 4.32 -5.03 -13.81
C THR A 11 3.41 -4.73 -14.98
N GLU A 12 3.30 -5.61 -15.97
CA GLU A 12 2.32 -5.40 -17.06
C GLU A 12 0.87 -5.65 -16.62
N ASN A 13 0.66 -6.25 -15.44
CA ASN A 13 -0.68 -6.51 -14.89
C ASN A 13 -1.27 -5.26 -14.23
N ARG A 14 -1.46 -4.18 -14.99
CA ARG A 14 -2.01 -2.91 -14.49
C ARG A 14 -2.83 -2.19 -15.55
N HIS A 15 -3.80 -1.39 -15.14
CA HIS A 15 -4.46 -0.43 -16.02
C HIS A 15 -3.70 0.89 -15.96
N LYS A 16 -3.01 1.24 -17.05
CA LYS A 16 -2.09 2.38 -17.09
C LYS A 16 -2.85 3.72 -17.12
N ASN A 17 -2.44 4.67 -16.29
CA ASN A 17 -3.03 6.03 -16.22
C ASN A 17 -4.57 6.01 -16.19
N TYR A 18 -5.14 5.18 -15.30
CA TYR A 18 -6.56 4.87 -15.30
C TYR A 18 -7.39 5.81 -14.40
N ARG A 19 -6.74 6.46 -13.43
CA ARG A 19 -7.38 7.32 -12.44
C ARG A 19 -6.55 8.57 -12.19
N GLN A 20 -7.15 9.61 -11.63
CA GLN A 20 -6.40 10.74 -11.10
C GLN A 20 -5.86 10.41 -9.71
N VAL A 21 -4.79 11.08 -9.29
CA VAL A 21 -4.25 10.90 -7.94
C VAL A 21 -5.28 11.22 -6.84
N ASN A 22 -6.19 12.17 -7.10
CA ASN A 22 -7.25 12.54 -6.16
C ASN A 22 -8.34 11.47 -5.99
N ASP A 23 -8.35 10.43 -6.82
CA ASP A 23 -9.26 9.28 -6.71
C ASP A 23 -8.69 8.17 -5.82
N ILE A 24 -7.49 8.37 -5.24
CA ILE A 24 -6.79 7.41 -4.41
C ILE A 24 -7.06 7.72 -2.94
N PHE A 25 -7.91 6.94 -2.29
CA PHE A 25 -8.31 7.20 -0.90
C PHE A 25 -7.61 6.30 0.12
N PHE A 26 -7.20 5.11 -0.31
CA PHE A 26 -6.71 4.07 0.60
C PHE A 26 -5.29 3.64 0.28
N LEU A 27 -4.60 3.16 1.31
CA LEU A 27 -3.42 2.32 1.18
C LEU A 27 -3.75 0.94 1.74
N VAL A 28 -3.61 -0.11 0.92
CA VAL A 28 -3.83 -1.49 1.34
C VAL A 28 -2.49 -2.13 1.66
N VAL A 29 -2.29 -2.42 2.94
CA VAL A 29 -1.13 -3.17 3.44
C VAL A 29 -1.33 -4.65 3.11
N HIS A 30 -0.34 -5.23 2.43
CA HIS A 30 -0.23 -6.66 2.15
C HIS A 30 1.05 -7.25 2.74
N TRP A 31 1.10 -8.57 2.77
CA TRP A 31 2.33 -9.34 2.87
C TRP A 31 2.40 -10.26 1.65
N TRP A 32 3.59 -10.55 1.13
CA TRP A 32 3.64 -11.31 -0.11
C TRP A 32 3.33 -12.81 0.06
N ASP A 33 3.50 -13.36 1.26
CA ASP A 33 3.23 -14.76 1.57
C ASP A 33 3.07 -14.95 3.08
N ASP A 34 2.45 -16.06 3.51
CA ASP A 34 2.36 -16.42 4.93
C ASP A 34 3.65 -17.09 5.45
N LYS A 35 4.54 -17.50 4.55
CA LYS A 35 5.87 -18.04 4.85
C LYS A 35 6.92 -16.95 4.87
N LYS A 36 7.78 -17.01 5.89
CA LYS A 36 8.99 -16.19 6.02
C LYS A 36 10.13 -16.76 5.17
N GLY A 37 11.14 -15.93 4.87
CA GLY A 37 12.35 -16.32 4.15
C GLY A 37 12.25 -16.24 2.62
N LEU A 38 11.12 -15.76 2.08
CA LEU A 38 11.02 -15.48 0.65
C LEU A 38 11.76 -14.19 0.30
N SER A 39 12.43 -14.20 -0.85
CA SER A 39 13.22 -13.07 -1.34
C SER A 39 12.33 -11.96 -1.92
N PHE A 40 12.64 -10.71 -1.57
CA PHE A 40 12.08 -9.52 -2.21
C PHE A 40 12.25 -9.52 -3.73
N ASP A 41 13.43 -9.89 -4.25
CA ASP A 41 13.66 -9.91 -5.70
C ASP A 41 12.79 -10.97 -6.39
N SER A 42 12.60 -12.12 -5.76
CA SER A 42 11.69 -13.15 -6.26
C SER A 42 10.25 -12.66 -6.28
N ASN A 43 9.80 -11.98 -5.21
CA ASN A 43 8.45 -11.44 -5.16
C ASN A 43 8.22 -10.31 -6.19
N VAL A 44 9.16 -9.37 -6.30
CA VAL A 44 9.12 -8.31 -7.33
C VAL A 44 9.04 -8.92 -8.73
N ASN A 45 9.88 -9.94 -9.02
CA ASN A 45 9.86 -10.62 -10.31
C ASN A 45 8.53 -11.33 -10.56
N PHE A 46 7.97 -12.01 -9.57
CA PHE A 46 6.66 -12.63 -9.66
C PHE A 46 5.58 -11.60 -9.98
N LEU A 47 5.48 -10.52 -9.20
CA LEU A 47 4.47 -9.47 -9.42
C LEU A 47 4.63 -8.77 -10.76
N CYS A 48 5.85 -8.68 -11.30
CA CYS A 48 6.08 -8.09 -12.61
C CYS A 48 5.76 -9.01 -13.80
N LYS A 49 5.90 -10.34 -13.63
CA LYS A 49 5.90 -11.31 -14.75
C LYS A 49 4.86 -12.41 -14.67
N ASN A 50 4.05 -12.46 -13.61
CA ASN A 50 3.05 -13.53 -13.46
C ASN A 50 1.93 -13.42 -14.50
N ASN A 51 1.34 -14.56 -14.86
CA ASN A 51 0.17 -14.65 -15.73
C ASN A 51 -1.17 -14.69 -14.96
N ASN A 52 -1.13 -14.56 -13.64
CA ASN A 52 -2.30 -14.67 -12.75
C ASN A 52 -3.08 -13.35 -12.64
N LYS A 53 -2.65 -12.30 -13.37
CA LYS A 53 -3.23 -10.96 -13.33
C LYS A 53 -3.29 -10.39 -11.90
N VAL A 54 -2.26 -10.66 -11.09
CA VAL A 54 -2.07 -10.01 -9.79
C VAL A 54 -0.87 -9.09 -9.85
N SER A 55 -0.94 -7.97 -9.14
CA SER A 55 0.11 -6.97 -9.07
C SER A 55 -0.10 -6.06 -7.87
N ALA A 56 0.89 -5.24 -7.55
CA ALA A 56 0.83 -4.18 -6.56
C ALA A 56 1.46 -2.90 -7.14
N HIS A 57 1.40 -1.79 -6.40
CA HIS A 57 2.13 -0.57 -6.77
C HIS A 57 3.55 -0.61 -6.27
N TYR A 58 3.72 -1.10 -5.02
CA TYR A 58 5.00 -1.13 -4.34
C TYR A 58 5.26 -2.51 -3.72
N VAL A 59 6.54 -2.87 -3.64
CA VAL A 59 7.05 -3.95 -2.80
C VAL A 59 8.07 -3.36 -1.84
N SER A 60 8.00 -3.69 -0.56
CA SER A 60 8.83 -3.08 0.49
C SER A 60 9.47 -4.13 1.40
N GLU A 61 10.74 -3.93 1.72
CA GLU A 61 11.45 -4.58 2.83
C GLU A 61 12.44 -3.59 3.46
N GLY A 62 13.11 -3.99 4.55
CA GLY A 62 14.09 -3.16 5.23
C GLY A 62 15.13 -2.55 4.28
N GLY A 63 15.10 -1.22 4.15
CA GLY A 63 16.09 -0.44 3.41
C GLY A 63 15.89 -0.37 1.89
N ARG A 64 14.88 -1.05 1.31
CA ARG A 64 14.60 -0.94 -0.14
C ARG A 64 13.12 -1.10 -0.50
N VAL A 65 12.72 -0.36 -1.54
CA VAL A 65 11.37 -0.37 -2.10
C VAL A 65 11.44 -0.49 -3.61
N ALA A 66 10.60 -1.32 -4.21
CA ALA A 66 10.40 -1.35 -5.66
C ALA A 66 9.04 -0.74 -6.02
N GLN A 67 9.03 0.32 -6.84
CA GLN A 67 7.80 0.87 -7.42
C GLN A 67 7.54 0.21 -8.78
N ILE A 68 6.64 -0.77 -8.79
CA ILE A 68 6.36 -1.62 -9.95
C ILE A 68 5.13 -1.16 -10.76
N ALA A 69 4.36 -0.19 -10.29
CA ALA A 69 3.33 0.54 -11.05
C ALA A 69 3.32 2.04 -10.66
N GLU A 70 2.87 2.91 -11.55
CA GLU A 70 2.68 4.33 -11.19
C GLU A 70 1.45 4.52 -10.29
N ASN A 71 1.37 5.62 -9.54
CA ASN A 71 0.27 5.83 -8.58
C ASN A 71 -1.09 5.94 -9.30
N GLU A 72 -1.07 6.56 -10.49
CA GLU A 72 -2.18 6.75 -11.42
C GLU A 72 -2.56 5.46 -12.16
N ASP A 73 -1.70 4.43 -12.11
CA ASP A 73 -2.05 3.10 -12.59
C ASP A 73 -2.94 2.38 -11.56
N VAL A 74 -3.81 1.49 -12.03
CA VAL A 74 -4.57 0.57 -11.17
C VAL A 74 -3.92 -0.81 -11.21
N ALA A 75 -3.34 -1.21 -10.08
CA ALA A 75 -2.82 -2.55 -9.84
C ALA A 75 -3.94 -3.50 -9.36
N LEU A 76 -3.71 -4.81 -9.51
CA LEU A 76 -4.69 -5.87 -9.23
C LEU A 76 -4.30 -6.61 -7.94
N HIS A 77 -4.55 -5.99 -6.79
CA HIS A 77 -4.10 -6.50 -5.48
C HIS A 77 -5.23 -6.83 -4.49
N ALA A 78 -6.32 -6.07 -4.50
CA ALA A 78 -7.30 -6.08 -3.41
C ALA A 78 -8.35 -7.18 -3.53
N GLY A 79 -8.50 -7.83 -4.69
CA GLY A 79 -9.57 -8.79 -4.94
C GLY A 79 -10.97 -8.15 -5.02
N ASN A 80 -11.04 -6.82 -5.14
CA ASN A 80 -12.24 -6.02 -5.36
C ASN A 80 -11.85 -4.88 -6.31
N TRP A 81 -12.58 -4.75 -7.44
CA TRP A 81 -12.22 -3.79 -8.48
C TRP A 81 -12.29 -2.33 -7.98
N ASN A 82 -13.38 -1.96 -7.32
CA ASN A 82 -13.54 -0.62 -6.77
C ASN A 82 -12.45 -0.27 -5.76
N MET A 83 -12.01 -1.25 -4.95
CA MET A 83 -10.86 -1.04 -4.07
C MET A 83 -9.54 -0.90 -4.85
N ASN A 84 -9.30 -1.71 -5.88
CA ASN A 84 -8.11 -1.54 -6.74
C ASN A 84 -8.07 -0.11 -7.33
N VAL A 85 -9.20 0.39 -7.82
CA VAL A 85 -9.34 1.74 -8.39
C VAL A 85 -9.16 2.84 -7.34
N ALA A 86 -9.55 2.60 -6.08
CA ALA A 86 -9.49 3.61 -5.02
C ALA A 86 -8.22 3.55 -4.15
N SER A 87 -7.24 2.67 -4.45
CA SER A 87 -6.13 2.43 -3.51
C SER A 87 -4.76 2.18 -4.13
N ILE A 88 -3.74 2.36 -3.30
CA ILE A 88 -2.36 1.91 -3.52
C ILE A 88 -2.15 0.59 -2.77
N GLY A 89 -1.69 -0.46 -3.46
CA GLY A 89 -1.31 -1.73 -2.88
C GLY A 89 0.19 -1.79 -2.58
N VAL A 90 0.56 -2.15 -1.35
CA VAL A 90 1.95 -2.34 -0.93
C VAL A 90 2.16 -3.76 -0.41
N GLU A 91 3.02 -4.52 -1.08
CA GLU A 91 3.44 -5.87 -0.69
C GLU A 91 4.67 -5.82 0.21
N ASN A 92 4.54 -6.29 1.45
CA ASN A 92 5.60 -6.17 2.46
C ASN A 92 6.22 -7.52 2.82
N ARG A 93 7.48 -7.47 3.26
CA ARG A 93 8.18 -8.63 3.79
C ARG A 93 7.46 -9.24 5.01
N PRO A 94 7.11 -10.54 5.02
CA PRO A 94 6.27 -11.15 6.05
C PRO A 94 6.95 -11.31 7.42
N GLU A 95 8.27 -11.13 7.49
CA GLU A 95 9.02 -11.04 8.74
C GLU A 95 8.53 -9.87 9.59
N ALA A 96 8.28 -8.70 8.96
CA ALA A 96 7.84 -7.46 9.58
C ALA A 96 8.75 -6.97 10.71
N ASP A 97 10.06 -7.11 10.51
CA ASP A 97 11.06 -6.68 11.47
C ASP A 97 11.08 -5.14 11.56
N SER A 98 11.86 -4.58 12.49
CA SER A 98 11.90 -3.13 12.73
C SER A 98 12.17 -2.31 11.47
N ASP A 99 13.08 -2.81 10.62
CA ASP A 99 13.53 -2.12 9.43
C ASP A 99 12.51 -2.22 8.30
N ASP A 100 11.82 -3.37 8.17
CA ASP A 100 10.69 -3.54 7.24
C ASP A 100 9.57 -2.54 7.58
N PHE A 101 9.24 -2.47 8.86
CA PHE A 101 8.18 -1.58 9.36
C PHE A 101 8.55 -0.10 9.24
N ALA A 102 9.80 0.26 9.55
CA ALA A 102 10.30 1.62 9.37
C ALA A 102 10.29 2.02 7.90
N THR A 103 10.68 1.14 6.99
CA THR A 103 10.68 1.40 5.55
C THR A 103 9.26 1.61 5.03
N LEU A 104 8.31 0.76 5.43
CA LEU A 104 6.89 0.95 5.07
C LEU A 104 6.35 2.30 5.56
N ALA A 105 6.66 2.72 6.79
CA ALA A 105 6.20 4.01 7.30
C ALA A 105 6.75 5.20 6.50
N GLU A 106 8.04 5.16 6.13
CA GLU A 106 8.66 6.21 5.31
C GLU A 106 8.07 6.22 3.88
N LEU A 107 7.87 5.05 3.28
CA LEU A 107 7.25 4.89 1.97
C LEU A 107 5.85 5.51 1.93
N ILE A 108 5.04 5.29 2.96
CA ILE A 108 3.69 5.85 3.03
C ILE A 108 3.75 7.39 3.04
N VAL A 109 4.67 7.98 3.79
CA VAL A 109 4.86 9.45 3.79
C VAL A 109 5.29 9.96 2.41
N ASP A 110 6.19 9.24 1.73
CA ASP A 110 6.64 9.61 0.39
C ASP A 110 5.49 9.52 -0.64
N ILE A 111 4.65 8.49 -0.54
CA ILE A 111 3.44 8.35 -1.38
C ILE A 111 2.49 9.52 -1.11
N GLU A 112 2.13 9.78 0.15
CA GLU A 112 1.21 10.85 0.54
C GLU A 112 1.71 12.24 0.12
N THR A 113 3.02 12.47 0.25
CA THR A 113 3.67 13.71 -0.21
C THR A 113 3.58 13.85 -1.73
N LYS A 114 3.80 12.75 -2.47
CA LYS A 114 3.75 12.74 -3.95
C LYS A 114 2.33 12.94 -4.49
N ILE A 115 1.31 12.36 -3.85
CA ILE A 115 -0.10 12.50 -4.28
C ILE A 115 -0.80 13.73 -3.67
N GLY A 116 -0.17 14.39 -2.70
CA GLY A 116 -0.64 15.65 -2.10
C GLY A 116 -1.71 15.51 -1.02
N HIS A 117 -2.01 14.31 -0.53
CA HIS A 117 -3.01 14.08 0.51
C HIS A 117 -2.75 12.79 1.30
N THR A 118 -3.38 12.68 2.47
CA THR A 118 -3.23 11.55 3.41
C THR A 118 -4.13 10.39 3.01
N LEU A 119 -3.60 9.17 3.05
CA LEU A 119 -4.33 7.95 2.72
C LEU A 119 -4.92 7.29 3.97
N TYR A 120 -6.08 6.65 3.81
CA TYR A 120 -6.64 5.79 4.86
C TYR A 120 -6.00 4.40 4.80
N ILE A 121 -5.18 4.07 5.79
CA ILE A 121 -4.40 2.82 5.82
C ILE A 121 -5.26 1.67 6.33
N ILE A 122 -5.38 0.61 5.54
CA ILE A 122 -6.15 -0.60 5.85
C ILE A 122 -5.34 -1.86 5.52
N GLY A 123 -5.72 -2.99 6.11
CA GLY A 123 -5.17 -4.28 5.73
C GLY A 123 -5.99 -4.93 4.63
N HIS A 124 -5.39 -5.81 3.83
CA HIS A 124 -6.12 -6.55 2.80
C HIS A 124 -7.37 -7.27 3.34
N ARG A 125 -7.29 -7.84 4.54
CA ARG A 125 -8.43 -8.49 5.20
C ARG A 125 -9.62 -7.58 5.51
N ASP A 126 -9.44 -6.26 5.51
CA ASP A 126 -10.55 -5.32 5.66
C ASP A 126 -11.41 -5.29 4.39
N VAL A 127 -10.82 -5.61 3.24
CA VAL A 127 -11.47 -5.61 1.92
C VAL A 127 -12.15 -6.95 1.63
N VAL A 128 -11.39 -8.05 1.74
CA VAL A 128 -11.86 -9.42 1.46
C VAL A 128 -11.41 -10.38 2.57
N SER A 129 -12.19 -11.41 2.88
CA SER A 129 -11.87 -12.33 3.98
C SER A 129 -10.65 -13.20 3.66
N ARG A 130 -9.47 -12.84 4.21
CA ARG A 130 -8.20 -13.58 4.08
C ARG A 130 -7.26 -13.30 5.26
N LEU A 131 -6.17 -14.06 5.35
CA LEU A 131 -5.16 -13.88 6.42
C LEU A 131 -4.27 -12.64 6.21
N CYS A 132 -4.05 -12.23 4.95
CA CYS A 132 -3.25 -11.05 4.60
C CYS A 132 -3.80 -9.77 5.28
N PRO A 133 -2.97 -8.91 5.91
CA PRO A 133 -1.50 -8.88 5.86
C PRO A 133 -0.80 -9.55 7.06
N GLY A 134 -1.44 -10.52 7.70
CA GLY A 134 -0.84 -11.31 8.77
C GLY A 134 -0.35 -10.45 9.93
N VAL A 135 0.96 -10.54 10.21
CA VAL A 135 1.63 -9.85 11.34
C VAL A 135 1.51 -8.32 11.30
N TYR A 136 1.29 -7.72 10.13
CA TYR A 136 1.11 -6.27 10.00
C TYR A 136 -0.25 -5.81 10.51
N TYR A 137 -1.29 -6.64 10.42
CA TYR A 137 -2.66 -6.20 10.69
C TYR A 137 -2.88 -5.64 12.09
N PRO A 138 -2.50 -6.33 13.19
CA PRO A 138 -2.63 -5.76 14.53
C PRO A 138 -1.73 -4.54 14.76
N ARG A 139 -0.75 -4.29 13.89
CA ARG A 139 0.20 -3.17 13.98
C ARG A 139 -0.17 -1.99 13.10
N ILE A 140 -1.29 -2.02 12.36
CA ILE A 140 -1.74 -0.87 11.56
C ILE A 140 -1.91 0.41 12.41
N PRO A 141 -2.47 0.38 13.63
CA PRO A 141 -2.52 1.58 14.47
C PRO A 141 -1.13 2.14 14.83
N GLU A 142 -0.16 1.26 15.12
CA GLU A 142 1.24 1.64 15.35
C GLU A 142 1.84 2.28 14.09
N LEU A 143 1.54 1.72 12.91
CA LEU A 143 2.01 2.21 11.61
C LEU A 143 1.48 3.62 11.34
N ILE A 144 0.18 3.84 11.53
CA ILE A 144 -0.46 5.17 11.39
C ILE A 144 0.22 6.19 12.31
N ASN A 145 0.46 5.83 13.58
CA ASN A 145 1.14 6.71 14.53
C ASN A 145 2.57 7.04 14.07
N ARG A 146 3.30 6.06 13.54
CA ARG A 146 4.65 6.25 13.02
C ARG A 146 4.67 7.15 11.79
N VAL A 147 3.76 6.93 10.83
CA VAL A 147 3.56 7.77 9.64
C VAL A 147 3.28 9.21 10.07
N ASN A 148 2.33 9.44 10.97
CA ASN A 148 2.00 10.79 11.46
C ASN A 148 3.17 11.46 12.19
N THR A 149 3.99 10.69 12.90
CA THR A 149 5.21 11.20 13.55
C THR A 149 6.26 11.64 12.53
N ILE A 150 6.46 10.87 11.45
CA ILE A 150 7.40 11.25 10.37
C ILE A 150 6.88 12.50 9.64
N LYS A 151 5.57 12.59 9.40
CA LYS A 151 4.93 13.74 8.74
C LYS A 151 5.09 15.03 9.54
N SER A 152 4.94 14.99 10.86
CA SER A 152 5.14 16.18 11.69
C SER A 152 6.59 16.69 11.69
N GLN A 153 7.55 15.83 11.35
CA GLN A 153 8.95 16.17 11.19
C GLN A 153 9.30 16.64 9.78
N ARG A 154 8.48 16.30 8.77
CA ARG A 154 8.65 16.66 7.36
C ARG A 154 7.65 17.74 6.95
N GLY A 155 8.09 19.00 6.89
CA GLY A 155 7.21 20.16 6.65
C GLY A 155 6.45 20.24 5.31
N ASN A 156 6.64 19.27 4.41
CA ASN A 156 5.96 19.19 3.11
C ASN A 156 4.93 18.05 3.01
N ALA A 157 4.79 17.21 4.04
CA ALA A 157 3.81 16.12 4.03
C ALA A 157 2.39 16.64 4.37
N PRO A 158 1.33 16.04 3.80
CA PRO A 158 -0.05 16.45 4.09
C PRO A 158 -0.41 16.22 5.56
N ALA A 159 -1.36 16.97 6.11
CA ALA A 159 -1.80 16.78 7.50
C ALA A 159 -2.51 15.42 7.70
N PRO A 160 -2.38 14.78 8.88
CA PRO A 160 -3.14 13.57 9.21
C PRO A 160 -4.66 13.75 9.01
N LEU A 161 -5.38 12.68 8.64
CA LEU A 161 -6.84 12.72 8.52
C LEU A 161 -7.48 13.14 9.83
N THR A 162 -8.45 14.05 9.78
CA THR A 162 -9.32 14.41 10.91
C THR A 162 -10.28 13.27 11.28
N GLU A 163 -10.98 13.39 12.40
CA GLU A 163 -12.02 12.41 12.78
C GLU A 163 -13.13 12.30 11.73
N GLU A 164 -13.59 13.43 11.21
CA GLU A 164 -14.61 13.48 10.16
C GLU A 164 -14.13 12.82 8.87
N GLN A 165 -12.91 13.14 8.43
CA GLN A 165 -12.33 12.50 7.24
C GLN A 165 -12.17 10.99 7.44
N ARG A 166 -11.75 10.53 8.63
CA ARG A 166 -11.69 9.09 8.93
C ARG A 166 -13.07 8.44 8.88
N ALA A 167 -14.11 9.11 9.38
CA ALA A 167 -15.49 8.61 9.31
C ALA A 167 -15.99 8.50 7.86
N ASP A 168 -15.67 9.49 7.00
CA ASP A 168 -15.97 9.42 5.56
C ASP A 168 -15.26 8.22 4.89
N MET A 169 -13.98 8.01 5.19
CA MET A 169 -13.21 6.87 4.65
C MET A 169 -13.79 5.52 5.09
N LEU A 170 -14.24 5.41 6.35
CA LEU A 170 -14.93 4.22 6.84
C LEU A 170 -16.24 3.96 6.10
N SER A 171 -17.05 5.00 5.87
CA SER A 171 -18.28 4.91 5.07
C SER A 171 -17.98 4.45 3.64
N ARG A 172 -16.96 5.04 2.99
CA ARG A 172 -16.50 4.62 1.65
C ARG A 172 -16.05 3.17 1.61
N LEU A 173 -15.27 2.73 2.60
CA LEU A 173 -14.83 1.34 2.70
C LEU A 173 -16.03 0.38 2.78
N GLN A 174 -17.02 0.69 3.64
CA GLN A 174 -18.24 -0.12 3.74
C GLN A 174 -19.02 -0.15 2.42
N ASN A 175 -19.13 0.98 1.73
CA ASN A 175 -19.80 1.05 0.43
C ASN A 175 -19.09 0.21 -0.65
N ILE A 176 -17.76 0.24 -0.71
CA ILE A 176 -16.96 -0.58 -1.63
C ILE A 176 -17.13 -2.08 -1.35
N LYS A 177 -17.22 -2.46 -0.07
CA LYS A 177 -17.43 -3.87 0.32
C LYS A 177 -18.82 -4.38 -0.04
N ASN A 178 -19.83 -3.52 0.07
CA ASN A 178 -21.22 -3.87 -0.22
C ASN A 178 -21.55 -3.81 -1.72
N ASN A 179 -20.72 -3.10 -2.51
CA ASN A 179 -20.85 -2.98 -3.96
C ASN A 179 -19.51 -3.33 -4.63
N PRO A 180 -19.12 -4.62 -4.64
CA PRO A 180 -17.95 -5.07 -5.37
C PRO A 180 -18.24 -4.89 -6.87
N GLY A 181 -17.62 -3.88 -7.48
CA GLY A 181 -17.74 -3.60 -8.92
C GLY A 181 -17.25 -4.73 -9.80
#